data_AF-A0AA40KN48-F1
#
_entry.id   AF-A0AA40KN48-F1
#
_cell.length_a   1.000
_cell.length_b   1.000
_cell.length_c   1.000
_cell.angle_alpha   90.00
_cell.angle_beta   90.00
_cell.angle_gamma   90.00
#
_symmetry.space_group_name_H-M   'P 1'
#
loop_
_entity.id
_entity.type
_entity.pdbx_description
1 polymer ?
#
loop_
_entity_poly.entity_id
_entity_poly.type
_entity_poly.pdbx_seq_one_letter_code
_entity_poly.pdbx_strand_id
1 'polypeptide(L)' 'MDLPDSLTTVKLVAGLGLDRIQNKPWHIRATNAITGEGLQLGIEWLTDQIRDIYINKR' A
#
# COMPACT_ATOMS: atom_id res chain seq x y z
N MET A 1 4.66 -6.33 10.66
CA MET A 1 3.91 -7.59 10.87
C MET A 1 4.90 -8.61 11.43
N ASP A 2 5.26 -8.39 12.68
CA ASP A 2 6.50 -8.89 13.29
C ASP A 2 6.43 -8.70 14.81
N LEU A 3 5.79 -7.61 15.24
CA LEU A 3 5.43 -7.38 16.63
C LEU A 3 3.98 -7.81 16.93
N PRO A 4 3.71 -8.38 18.12
CA PRO A 4 2.37 -8.79 18.56
C PRO A 4 1.32 -7.67 18.49
N ASP A 5 1.74 -6.43 18.79
CA ASP A 5 0.86 -5.26 18.80
C ASP A 5 0.80 -4.53 17.45
N SER A 6 1.37 -5.12 16.39
CA SER A 6 1.29 -4.51 15.06
C SER A 6 -0.16 -4.43 14.59
N LEU A 7 -0.56 -3.23 14.16
CA LEU A 7 -1.93 -3.00 13.68
C LEU A 7 -2.15 -3.71 12.34
N THR A 8 -3.35 -4.27 12.17
CA THR A 8 -3.78 -4.82 10.88
C THR A 8 -4.02 -3.70 9.88
N THR A 9 -3.93 -4.01 8.59
CA THR A 9 -4.25 -3.07 7.51
C THR A 9 -5.65 -2.48 7.65
N VAL A 10 -6.64 -3.29 8.05
CA VAL A 10 -8.02 -2.83 8.28
C VAL A 10 -8.09 -1.77 9.38
N LYS A 11 -7.41 -1.99 10.51
CA LYS A 11 -7.35 -1.02 11.62
C LYS A 11 -6.66 0.27 11.18
N LEU A 12 -5.61 0.17 10.36
CA LEU A 12 -4.89 1.34 9.83
C LEU A 12 -5.73 2.13 8.82
N VAL A 13 -6.48 1.47 7.95
CA VAL A 13 -7.40 2.14 7.00
C VAL A 13 -8.40 3.00 7.78
N ALA A 14 -9.06 2.42 8.78
CA ALA A 14 -10.01 3.16 9.61
C ALA A 14 -9.33 4.25 10.46
N GLY A 15 -8.19 3.95 11.10
CA GLY A 15 -7.50 4.87 11.99
C GLY A 15 -6.86 6.07 11.29
N LEU A 16 -6.42 5.90 10.04
CA LEU A 16 -5.86 6.98 9.22
C LEU A 16 -6.88 7.60 8.25
N GLY A 17 -8.10 7.08 8.20
CA GLY A 17 -9.15 7.55 7.29
C GLY A 17 -8.80 7.35 5.81
N LEU A 18 -8.09 6.28 5.46
CA LEU A 18 -7.66 6.04 4.08
C LEU A 18 -8.85 5.76 3.14
N ASP A 19 -9.95 5.24 3.70
CA ASP A 19 -11.24 5.06 3.01
C ASP A 19 -11.82 6.36 2.45
N ARG A 20 -11.41 7.51 2.98
CA ARG A 20 -11.86 8.85 2.54
C ARG A 20 -11.09 9.38 1.35
N ILE A 21 -9.99 8.74 0.95
CA ILE A 21 -9.18 9.17 -0.20
C ILE A 21 -9.86 8.68 -1.48
N GLN A 22 -10.48 9.62 -2.21
CA GLN A 22 -11.20 9.34 -3.46
C GLN A 22 -10.57 9.99 -4.70
N ASN A 23 -9.67 10.96 -4.50
CA ASN A 23 -9.12 11.81 -5.57
C ASN A 23 -7.75 11.37 -6.10
N LYS A 24 -7.19 10.28 -5.56
CA LYS A 24 -5.92 9.71 -6.01
C LYS A 24 -5.86 8.22 -5.71
N PRO A 25 -5.16 7.43 -6.54
CA PRO A 25 -4.91 6.03 -6.22
C PRO A 25 -4.03 5.93 -4.97
N TRP A 26 -4.33 4.95 -4.13
CA TRP A 26 -3.56 4.63 -2.93
C TRP A 26 -3.63 3.13 -2.66
N HIS A 27 -2.66 2.62 -1.91
CA HIS A 27 -2.57 1.22 -1.52
C HIS A 27 -1.94 1.09 -0.14
N ILE A 28 -2.44 0.16 0.66
CA ILE A 28 -1.83 -0.23 1.94
C ILE A 28 -1.48 -1.70 1.89
N ARG A 29 -0.25 -2.02 2.27
CA ARG A 29 0.25 -3.39 2.33
C ARG A 29 0.93 -3.61 3.67
N ALA A 30 0.62 -4.74 4.31
CA ALA A 30 1.41 -5.18 5.44
C ALA A 30 2.78 -5.68 4.95
N THR A 31 3.84 -5.24 5.60
CA THR A 31 5.21 -5.64 5.28
C THR A 31 5.99 -6.02 6.53
N ASN A 32 7.12 -6.69 6.32
CA ASN A 32 8.15 -6.94 7.31
C ASN A 32 9.51 -6.57 6.70
N ALA A 33 10.17 -5.57 7.28
CA ALA A 33 11.43 -5.06 6.74
C ALA A 33 12.62 -6.00 6.94
N ILE A 34 12.57 -6.89 7.94
CA ILE A 34 13.64 -7.85 8.24
C ILE A 34 13.58 -9.02 7.26
N THR A 35 12.38 -9.56 7.02
CA THR A 35 12.20 -10.71 6.12
C THR A 35 11.99 -10.30 4.66
N GLY A 36 11.65 -9.03 4.41
CA GLY A 36 11.28 -8.52 3.09
C GLY A 36 9.84 -8.88 2.67
N GLU A 37 9.05 -9.49 3.55
CA GLU A 37 7.68 -9.89 3.24
C GLU A 37 6.83 -8.67 2.82
N GLY A 38 6.07 -8.83 1.75
CA GLY A 38 5.14 -7.81 1.24
C GLY A 38 5.79 -6.65 0.48
N LEU A 39 7.13 -6.52 0.51
CA LEU A 39 7.83 -5.43 -0.17
C LEU A 39 7.67 -5.49 -1.69
N GLN A 40 7.90 -6.66 -2.29
CA GLN A 40 7.82 -6.87 -3.73
C GLN A 40 6.44 -6.45 -4.29
N LEU A 41 5.36 -6.93 -3.67
CA LEU A 41 3.99 -6.60 -4.08
C LEU A 41 3.67 -5.09 -3.92
N GLY A 42 4.22 -4.44 -2.90
CA GLY A 42 4.08 -3.00 -2.73
C GLY A 42 4.80 -2.19 -3.82
N ILE A 43 5.99 -2.63 -4.23
CA ILE A 43 6.76 -2.01 -5.31
C ILE A 43 6.11 -2.26 -6.67
N GLU A 44 5.58 -3.46 -6.91
CA GLU A 44 4.83 -3.80 -8.13
C GLU A 44 3.63 -2.88 -8.30
N TRP A 45 2.80 -2.71 -7.26
CA TRP A 45 1.68 -1.77 -7.31
C TRP A 45 2.13 -0.34 -7.65
N LEU A 46 3.19 0.16 -6.99
CA LEU A 46 3.70 1.51 -7.24
C LEU A 46 4.18 1.65 -8.69
N THR A 47 4.88 0.64 -9.20
CA THR A 47 5.39 0.63 -10.58
C THR A 47 4.24 0.63 -11.59
N ASP A 48 3.17 -0.13 -11.32
CA ASP A 48 1.97 -0.14 -12.15
C ASP A 48 1.24 1.21 -12.12
N GLN A 49 1.11 1.85 -10.95
CA GLN A 49 0.53 3.20 -10.88
C GLN A 49 1.33 4.23 -11.67
N ILE A 50 2.66 4.18 -11.60
CA ILE A 50 3.52 5.05 -12.40
C ILE A 50 3.31 4.73 -13.89
N ARG A 51 3.32 3.46 -14.27
CA ARG A 51 3.09 3.03 -15.65
C ARG A 51 1.76 3.56 -16.18
N ASP A 52 0.68 3.47 -15.41
CA ASP A 52 -0.64 3.98 -15.80
C ASP A 52 -0.62 5.49 -16.05
N ILE A 53 0.07 6.25 -15.20
CA ILE A 53 0.19 7.70 -15.33
C ILE A 53 0.95 8.10 -16.61
N TYR A 54 2.01 7.38 -16.98
CA TYR A 54 2.90 7.78 -18.07
C TYR A 54 2.63 7.09 -19.41
N ILE A 55 2.15 5.84 -19.40
CA ILE A 55 1.95 5.03 -20.61
C ILE A 55 0.49 5.04 -21.05
N ASN A 56 -0.44 4.85 -20.11
CA ASN A 56 -1.86 4.65 -20.43
C ASN A 56 -2.67 5.95 -20.52
N LYS A 57 -2.04 7.10 -20.21
CA LYS A 57 -2.66 8.43 -20.21
C LYS A 57 -2.47 9.20 -21.54
N ARG A 58 -2.48 8.50 -22.68
CA ARG A 58 -2.62 9.11 -24.02
C ARG A 58 -4.07 9.39 -24.35
#